data_AF-A0A257YDG0-F1
#
_entry.id   AF-A0A257YDG0-F1
#
_cell.length_a   1.000
_cell.length_b   1.000
_cell.length_c   1.000
_cell.angle_alpha   90.00
_cell.angle_beta   90.00
_cell.angle_gamma   90.00
#
_symmetry.space_group_name_H-M   'P 1'
#
loop_
_entity.id
_entity.type
_entity.pdbx_description
1 polymer ?
#
loop_
_entity_poly.entity_id
_entity_poly.type
_entity_poly.pdbx_seq_one_letter_code
_entity_poly.pdbx_strand_id
1 'polypeptide(L)'
;MTTGIRRIIAFAAALLALQFSAASAAEDARPVAPAQAASSGPAMWKVADRDTTIYLFGTIHFLPEGVDWFSGPIEKALQSSNEVVTELDPKDAERLPVLMQQTAFLPEGQTLRDMLSPDDRKAFEELLITLGIPVAQFDRYKPWSAGLT
;
A
#
# COMPACT_ATOMS: atom_id res chain seq x y z
N MET A 1 2.58 29.15 60.65
CA MET A 1 1.45 29.13 59.72
C MET A 1 1.61 30.28 58.74
N THR A 2 2.17 29.99 57.56
CA THR A 2 1.48 29.76 56.27
C THR A 2 1.54 30.93 55.26
N THR A 3 2.53 31.84 55.37
CA THR A 3 2.67 32.96 54.40
C THR A 3 4.02 33.04 53.68
N GLY A 4 5.08 32.35 54.13
CA GLY A 4 6.42 32.41 53.50
C GLY A 4 6.67 31.44 52.34
N ILE A 5 6.01 30.26 52.34
CA ILE A 5 6.27 29.20 51.36
C ILE A 5 5.55 29.45 50.02
N ARG A 6 4.47 30.23 50.01
CA ARG A 6 3.69 30.55 48.79
C ARG A 6 4.35 31.54 47.83
N ARG A 7 5.38 32.30 48.27
CA ARG A 7 6.07 33.28 47.41
C ARG A 7 7.30 32.74 46.68
N ILE A 8 7.84 31.60 47.10
CA ILE A 8 9.00 30.96 46.45
C ILE A 8 8.56 30.13 45.24
N ILE A 9 7.33 29.58 45.24
CA ILE A 9 6.78 28.82 44.12
C ILE A 9 6.44 29.73 42.91
N ALA A 10 6.17 31.02 43.13
CA ALA A 10 5.80 31.95 42.07
C ALA A 10 7.00 32.49 41.24
N PHE A 11 8.24 32.35 41.71
CA PHE A 11 9.43 32.75 40.95
C PHE A 11 10.11 31.59 40.20
N ALA A 12 9.79 30.34 40.54
CA ALA A 12 10.29 29.16 39.81
C ALA A 12 9.53 28.89 38.49
N ALA A 13 8.33 29.44 38.31
CA ALA A 13 7.53 29.25 37.11
C ALA A 13 7.89 30.18 35.94
N ALA A 14 8.68 31.24 36.17
CA ALA A 14 9.06 32.20 35.12
C ALA A 14 10.43 31.92 34.46
N LEU A 15 11.25 31.03 35.03
CA LEU A 15 12.55 30.63 34.45
C LEU A 15 12.52 29.27 33.75
N LEU A 16 11.43 28.50 33.85
CA LEU A 16 11.27 27.22 33.14
C LEU A 16 10.53 27.36 31.81
N ALA A 17 9.92 28.52 31.52
CA ALA A 17 9.15 28.77 30.29
C ALA A 17 9.94 29.45 29.16
N LEU A 18 11.24 29.74 29.35
CA LEU A 18 12.11 30.34 28.32
C LEU A 18 13.19 29.40 27.75
N GLN A 19 13.21 28.13 28.16
CA GLN A 19 14.20 27.14 27.71
C GLN A 19 13.65 26.14 26.67
N PHE A 20 12.39 26.27 26.23
CA PHE A 20 11.72 25.28 25.37
C PHE A 20 11.28 25.80 23.99
N SER A 21 11.85 26.91 23.50
CA SER A 21 11.56 27.43 22.16
C SER A 21 12.82 27.88 21.41
N ALA A 22 13.86 27.06 21.49
CA ALA A 22 15.03 27.18 20.62
C ALA A 22 15.63 25.80 20.29
N ALA A 23 14.77 24.83 19.99
CA ALA A 23 15.16 23.66 19.21
C ALA A 23 14.75 23.96 17.76
N SER A 24 15.59 24.74 17.07
CA SER A 24 15.62 24.75 15.61
C SER A 24 15.69 23.30 15.18
N ALA A 25 14.70 22.84 14.41
CA ALA A 25 14.80 21.59 13.66
C ALA A 25 15.91 21.78 12.63
N ALA A 26 17.16 21.59 13.06
CA ALA A 26 18.23 21.20 12.18
C ALA A 26 17.85 19.81 11.72
N GLU A 27 17.22 19.75 10.54
CA GLU A 27 17.02 18.54 9.78
C GLU A 27 18.41 17.90 9.66
N ASP A 28 18.60 16.80 10.39
CA ASP A 28 19.83 16.01 10.37
C ASP A 28 19.96 15.51 8.93
N ALA A 29 20.71 16.26 8.12
CA ALA A 29 21.06 15.89 6.75
C ALA A 29 22.03 14.73 6.82
N ARG A 30 21.51 13.56 7.21
CA ARG A 30 22.22 12.30 7.11
C ARG A 30 22.57 12.13 5.64
N PRO A 31 23.85 11.89 5.30
CA PRO A 31 24.21 11.60 3.93
C PRO A 31 23.39 10.38 3.47
N VAL A 32 22.53 10.60 2.49
CA VAL A 32 21.84 9.52 1.79
C VAL A 32 22.94 8.73 1.11
N ALA A 33 23.21 7.52 1.61
CA ALA A 33 24.15 6.62 0.98
C ALA A 33 23.77 6.48 -0.51
N PRO A 34 24.74 6.50 -1.44
CA PRO A 34 24.44 6.34 -2.85
C PRO A 34 23.60 5.08 -3.04
N ALA A 35 22.48 5.21 -3.74
CA ALA A 35 21.60 4.09 -4.04
C ALA A 35 22.46 2.97 -4.63
N GLN A 36 22.49 1.81 -3.97
CA GLN A 36 23.07 0.60 -4.55
C GLN A 36 22.46 0.43 -5.94
N ALA A 37 23.30 0.09 -6.93
CA ALA A 37 22.85 -0.21 -8.28
C ALA A 37 21.62 -1.11 -8.20
N ALA A 38 20.52 -0.67 -8.82
CA ALA A 38 19.25 -1.38 -8.77
C ALA A 38 19.49 -2.83 -9.19
N SER A 39 19.07 -3.78 -8.35
CA SER A 39 19.03 -5.19 -8.74
C SER A 39 18.25 -5.30 -10.05
N SER A 40 18.71 -6.15 -10.98
CA SER A 40 18.12 -6.33 -12.31
C SER A 40 16.78 -7.07 -12.31
N GLY A 41 16.01 -6.99 -11.22
CA GLY A 41 14.78 -7.76 -11.02
C GLY A 41 13.88 -7.14 -9.94
N PRO A 42 12.65 -7.67 -9.80
CA PRO A 42 11.67 -7.16 -8.85
C PRO A 42 12.14 -7.27 -7.40
N ALA A 43 11.58 -6.40 -6.56
CA ALA A 43 11.90 -6.39 -5.13
C ALA A 43 11.42 -7.68 -4.45
N MET A 44 12.25 -8.21 -3.54
CA MET A 44 11.92 -9.32 -2.66
C MET A 44 12.43 -9.02 -1.27
N TRP A 45 11.60 -9.25 -0.26
CA TRP A 45 11.96 -9.06 1.14
C TRP A 45 12.24 -10.40 1.80
N LYS A 46 13.26 -10.45 2.65
CA LYS A 46 13.61 -11.62 3.46
C LYS A 46 13.46 -11.27 4.93
N VAL A 47 12.72 -12.09 5.66
CA VAL A 47 12.65 -12.09 7.11
C VAL A 47 13.17 -13.44 7.59
N ALA A 48 14.18 -13.47 8.45
CA ALA A 48 14.76 -14.73 8.89
C ALA A 48 15.25 -14.66 10.34
N ASP A 49 15.19 -15.81 11.01
CA ASP A 49 15.80 -16.04 12.31
C ASP A 49 16.69 -17.30 12.27
N ARG A 50 16.84 -17.99 13.40
CA ARG A 50 17.74 -19.15 13.54
C ARG A 50 17.27 -20.38 12.73
N ASP A 51 15.97 -20.58 12.59
CA ASP A 51 15.40 -21.79 11.98
C ASP A 51 14.28 -21.52 10.97
N THR A 52 13.87 -20.26 10.81
CA THR A 52 12.80 -19.85 9.92
C THR A 52 13.29 -18.81 8.92
N THR A 53 12.92 -18.95 7.66
CA THR A 53 13.11 -17.93 6.62
C THR A 53 11.81 -17.76 5.86
N ILE A 54 11.33 -16.52 5.81
CA ILE A 54 10.16 -16.10 5.03
C ILE A 54 10.64 -15.14 3.95
N TYR A 55 10.27 -15.45 2.72
CA TYR A 55 10.41 -14.53 1.60
C TYR A 55 9.04 -13.93 1.28
N LEU A 56 8.96 -12.60 1.22
CA LEU A 56 7.79 -11.91 0.69
C LEU A 56 8.14 -11.41 -0.72
N PHE A 57 7.35 -11.86 -1.69
CA PHE A 57 7.52 -11.52 -3.10
C PHE A 57 6.16 -11.12 -3.68
N GLY A 58 6.10 -9.98 -4.35
CA GLY A 58 4.86 -9.51 -4.96
C GLY A 58 4.51 -10.34 -6.20
N THR A 59 3.23 -10.67 -6.36
CA THR A 59 2.72 -11.33 -7.56
C THR A 59 2.36 -10.30 -8.62
N ILE A 60 2.47 -10.69 -9.90
CA ILE A 60 1.98 -9.89 -11.02
C ILE A 60 0.94 -10.72 -11.77
N HIS A 61 -0.26 -10.18 -11.94
CA HIS A 61 -1.35 -10.88 -12.62
C HIS A 61 -1.16 -10.94 -14.14
N PHE A 62 -0.37 -10.01 -14.72
CA PHE A 62 -0.04 -9.95 -16.14
C PHE A 62 1.44 -9.61 -16.33
N LEU A 63 2.23 -10.62 -16.69
CA LEU A 63 3.64 -10.45 -17.01
C LEU A 63 3.80 -10.24 -18.53
N PRO A 64 4.43 -9.14 -18.99
CA PRO A 64 4.75 -8.97 -20.41
C PRO A 64 5.64 -10.09 -20.94
N GLU A 65 5.48 -10.43 -22.22
CA GLU A 65 6.34 -11.43 -22.88
C GLU A 65 7.82 -11.01 -22.84
N GLY A 66 8.71 -12.00 -22.68
CA GLY A 66 10.16 -11.78 -22.70
C GLY A 66 10.76 -11.22 -21.41
N VAL A 67 9.97 -11.03 -20.34
CA VAL A 67 10.49 -10.60 -19.04
C VAL A 67 11.07 -11.80 -18.26
N ASP A 68 12.39 -11.82 -18.12
CA ASP A 68 13.11 -12.81 -17.29
C ASP A 68 13.13 -12.38 -15.81
N TRP A 69 12.07 -12.73 -15.07
CA TRP A 69 11.93 -12.42 -13.64
C TRP A 69 12.38 -13.57 -12.72
N PHE A 70 12.36 -14.80 -13.22
CA PHE A 70 12.61 -16.02 -12.42
C PHE A 70 14.09 -16.40 -12.51
N SER A 71 14.95 -15.56 -11.96
CA SER A 71 16.39 -15.78 -11.98
C SER A 71 17.06 -15.33 -10.68
N GLY A 72 18.26 -15.84 -10.45
CA GLY A 72 19.15 -15.35 -9.39
C GLY A 72 18.54 -15.49 -7.98
N PRO A 73 18.40 -14.40 -7.20
CA PRO A 73 17.87 -14.48 -5.85
C PRO A 73 16.43 -15.00 -5.76
N ILE A 74 15.58 -14.66 -6.72
CA ILE A 74 14.15 -15.05 -6.74
C ILE A 74 14.05 -16.55 -6.96
N GLU A 75 14.70 -17.06 -8.01
CA GLU A 75 14.74 -18.50 -8.29
C GLU A 75 15.25 -19.29 -7.08
N LYS A 76 16.36 -18.85 -6.46
CA LYS A 76 16.91 -19.51 -5.27
C LYS A 76 15.95 -19.52 -4.10
N ALA A 77 15.29 -18.39 -3.83
CA ALA A 77 14.31 -18.30 -2.75
C ALA A 77 13.16 -19.29 -2.98
N LEU A 78 12.51 -19.25 -4.15
CA LEU A 78 11.41 -20.15 -4.49
C LEU A 78 11.83 -21.62 -4.46
N GLN A 79 12.99 -21.99 -5.02
CA GLN A 79 13.47 -23.38 -5.02
C GLN A 79 13.87 -23.89 -3.63
N SER A 80 14.29 -22.99 -2.73
CA SER A 80 14.67 -23.35 -1.36
C SER A 80 13.50 -23.42 -0.38
N SER A 81 12.35 -22.81 -0.71
CA SER A 81 11.18 -22.76 0.14
C SER A 81 10.47 -24.11 0.23
N ASN A 82 10.04 -24.49 1.43
CA ASN A 82 9.26 -25.71 1.64
C ASN A 82 7.79 -25.57 1.23
N GLU A 83 7.26 -24.35 1.24
CA GLU A 83 5.87 -24.04 0.95
C GLU A 83 5.77 -22.67 0.24
N VAL A 84 4.73 -22.53 -0.58
CA VAL A 84 4.32 -21.26 -1.19
C VAL A 84 2.91 -20.95 -0.71
N VAL A 85 2.74 -19.81 -0.05
CA VAL A 85 1.45 -19.33 0.44
C VAL A 85 1.02 -18.15 -0.40
N THR A 86 -0.19 -18.21 -0.93
CA THR A 86 -0.82 -17.14 -1.71
C THR A 86 -2.07 -16.63 -0.98
N GLU A 87 -2.63 -15.51 -1.45
CA GLU A 87 -3.80 -14.84 -0.85
C GLU A 87 -5.06 -15.72 -0.85
N LEU A 88 -5.10 -16.70 -1.76
CA LEU A 88 -6.16 -17.69 -1.89
C LEU A 88 -5.56 -19.08 -1.98
N ASP A 89 -6.19 -20.06 -1.33
CA ASP A 89 -5.88 -21.47 -1.55
C ASP A 89 -6.29 -21.85 -2.98
N PRO A 90 -5.39 -22.46 -3.79
CA PRO A 90 -5.73 -22.94 -5.13
C PRO A 90 -6.98 -23.84 -5.17
N LYS A 91 -7.29 -24.55 -4.08
CA LYS A 91 -8.51 -25.38 -3.97
C LYS A 91 -9.80 -24.55 -3.97
N ASP A 92 -9.75 -23.31 -3.52
CA ASP A 92 -10.88 -22.40 -3.54
C ASP A 92 -11.03 -21.66 -4.88
N ALA A 93 -10.09 -21.83 -5.82
CA ALA A 93 -10.11 -21.14 -7.12
C ALA A 93 -11.39 -21.44 -7.92
N GLU A 94 -11.94 -22.66 -7.81
CA GLU A 94 -13.19 -23.05 -8.49
C GLU A 94 -14.41 -22.26 -7.99
N ARG A 95 -14.36 -21.72 -6.77
CA ARG A 95 -15.45 -20.95 -6.16
C ARG A 95 -15.39 -19.47 -6.51
N LEU A 96 -14.25 -19.00 -7.00
CA LEU A 96 -14.00 -17.59 -7.28
C LEU A 96 -15.00 -16.99 -8.30
N PRO A 97 -15.34 -17.66 -9.43
CA PRO A 97 -16.31 -17.11 -10.38
C PRO A 97 -17.70 -16.90 -9.77
N VAL A 98 -18.17 -17.84 -8.94
CA VAL A 98 -19.47 -17.76 -8.26
C VAL A 98 -19.47 -16.61 -7.25
N LEU A 99 -18.40 -16.48 -6.46
CA LEU A 99 -18.25 -15.36 -5.52
C LEU A 99 -18.21 -14.01 -6.24
N MET A 100 -17.50 -13.91 -7.37
CA MET A 100 -17.49 -12.70 -8.19
C MET A 100 -18.91 -12.37 -8.68
N GLN A 101 -19.65 -13.33 -9.24
CA GLN A 101 -21.03 -13.09 -9.67
C GLN A 101 -21.94 -12.58 -8.55
N GLN A 102 -21.76 -13.11 -7.33
CA GLN A 102 -22.56 -12.74 -6.17
C GLN A 102 -22.19 -11.38 -5.58
N THR A 103 -20.94 -10.94 -5.74
CA THR A 103 -20.39 -9.83 -4.96
C THR A 103 -19.89 -8.65 -5.79
N ALA A 104 -19.62 -8.82 -7.08
CA ALA A 104 -18.97 -7.83 -7.93
C ALA A 104 -19.91 -6.69 -8.39
N PHE A 105 -21.23 -6.87 -8.31
CA PHE A 105 -22.19 -5.91 -8.87
C PHE A 105 -22.86 -5.04 -7.82
N LEU A 106 -23.13 -3.79 -8.17
CA LEU A 106 -23.89 -2.84 -7.37
C LEU A 106 -25.39 -3.22 -7.34
N PRO A 107 -26.12 -2.87 -6.27
CA PRO A 107 -27.58 -2.98 -6.23
C PRO A 107 -28.26 -2.23 -7.39
N GLU A 108 -29.52 -2.57 -7.68
CA GLU A 108 -30.31 -1.77 -8.63
C GLU A 108 -30.41 -0.30 -8.19
N GLY A 109 -30.42 0.61 -9.17
CA GLY A 109 -30.48 2.05 -8.93
C GLY A 109 -29.18 2.73 -8.50
N GLN A 110 -28.09 1.98 -8.29
CA GLN A 110 -26.76 2.54 -8.06
C GLN A 110 -25.87 2.35 -9.29
N THR A 111 -24.99 3.33 -9.52
CA THR A 111 -23.95 3.24 -10.56
C THR A 111 -22.57 3.60 -10.00
N LEU A 112 -21.51 3.00 -10.55
CA LEU A 112 -20.14 3.33 -10.17
C LEU A 112 -19.85 4.82 -10.34
N ARG A 113 -20.25 5.41 -11.46
CA ARG A 113 -19.97 6.82 -11.77
C ARG A 113 -20.70 7.80 -10.85
N ASP A 114 -21.83 7.41 -10.25
CA ASP A 114 -22.52 8.24 -9.26
C ASP A 114 -21.88 8.18 -7.86
N MET A 115 -20.99 7.21 -7.62
CA MET A 115 -20.21 7.10 -6.37
C MET A 115 -18.93 7.96 -6.38
N LEU A 116 -18.54 8.46 -7.55
CA LEU A 116 -17.31 9.25 -7.73
C LEU A 116 -17.56 10.74 -7.44
N SER A 117 -16.51 11.44 -7.01
CA SER A 117 -16.54 12.90 -7.01
C SER A 117 -16.69 13.43 -8.45
N PRO A 118 -17.17 14.67 -8.67
CA PRO A 118 -17.29 15.22 -10.01
C PRO A 118 -15.97 15.20 -10.80
N ASP A 119 -14.86 15.50 -10.13
CA ASP A 119 -13.53 15.52 -10.75
C ASP A 119 -13.06 14.10 -11.11
N ASP A 120 -13.24 13.14 -10.21
CA ASP A 120 -12.88 11.73 -10.46
C ASP A 120 -13.75 11.12 -11.55
N ARG A 121 -15.05 11.42 -11.58
CA ARG A 121 -15.97 10.97 -12.62
C ARG A 121 -15.53 11.45 -13.98
N LYS A 122 -15.15 12.74 -14.09
CA LYS A 122 -14.66 13.31 -15.34
C LYS A 122 -13.38 12.62 -15.79
N ALA A 123 -12.39 12.46 -14.91
CA ALA A 123 -11.14 11.78 -15.23
C ALA A 123 -11.37 10.31 -15.66
N PHE A 124 -12.29 9.62 -14.98
CA PHE A 124 -12.68 8.25 -15.31
C PHE A 124 -13.34 8.14 -16.68
N GLU A 125 -14.33 9.00 -16.98
CA GLU A 125 -15.01 9.01 -18.28
C GLU A 125 -14.04 9.35 -19.43
N GLU A 126 -13.12 10.30 -19.23
CA GLU A 126 -12.09 10.66 -20.21
C GLU A 126 -11.11 9.49 -20.49
N LEU A 127 -10.71 8.75 -19.45
CA LEU A 127 -9.88 7.56 -19.59
C LEU A 127 -10.60 6.49 -20.41
N LEU A 128 -11.86 6.19 -20.10
CA LEU A 128 -12.63 5.18 -20.83
C LEU A 128 -12.79 5.54 -22.31
N ILE A 129 -13.09 6.81 -22.61
CA ILE A 129 -13.16 7.30 -23.99
C ILE A 129 -11.82 7.10 -24.71
N THR A 130 -10.71 7.43 -24.06
CA THR A 130 -9.36 7.25 -24.62
C THR A 130 -9.04 5.79 -24.93
N LEU A 131 -9.53 4.87 -24.10
CA LEU A 131 -9.38 3.42 -24.27
C LEU A 131 -10.42 2.82 -25.24
N GLY A 132 -11.36 3.61 -25.78
CA GLY A 132 -12.44 3.13 -26.65
C GLY A 132 -13.51 2.31 -25.91
N ILE A 133 -13.59 2.42 -24.58
CA ILE A 133 -14.53 1.72 -23.74
C ILE A 133 -15.79 2.59 -23.52
N PRO A 134 -17.01 2.05 -23.66
CA PRO A 134 -18.22 2.80 -23.35
C PRO A 134 -18.22 3.31 -21.90
N VAL A 135 -18.56 4.59 -21.68
CA VAL A 135 -18.52 5.20 -20.33
C VAL A 135 -19.45 4.52 -19.32
N ALA A 136 -20.48 3.83 -19.78
CA ALA A 136 -21.41 3.08 -18.94
C ALA A 136 -21.00 1.61 -18.69
N GLN A 137 -19.89 1.14 -19.29
CA GLN A 137 -19.45 -0.27 -19.24
C GLN A 137 -19.35 -0.80 -17.79
N PHE A 138 -18.90 0.04 -16.87
CA PHE A 138 -18.65 -0.32 -15.48
C PHE A 138 -19.73 0.14 -14.51
N ASP A 139 -20.85 0.72 -14.99
CA ASP A 139 -21.86 1.31 -14.10
C ASP A 139 -22.45 0.30 -13.11
N ARG A 140 -22.57 -0.97 -13.51
CA ARG A 140 -23.09 -2.02 -12.63
C ARG A 140 -22.06 -2.63 -11.70
N TYR A 141 -20.78 -2.31 -11.84
CA TYR A 141 -19.70 -2.90 -11.04
C TYR A 141 -19.50 -2.11 -9.75
N LYS A 142 -19.20 -2.83 -8.67
CA LYS A 142 -18.66 -2.20 -7.46
C LYS A 142 -17.28 -1.60 -7.75
N PRO A 143 -16.84 -0.56 -7.02
CA PRO A 143 -15.55 0.07 -7.27
C PRO A 143 -14.36 -0.90 -7.29
N TRP A 144 -14.32 -1.86 -6.35
CA TRP A 144 -13.25 -2.84 -6.27
C TRP A 144 -13.24 -3.81 -7.46
N SER A 145 -14.40 -4.18 -8.01
CA SER A 145 -14.47 -5.15 -9.10
C SER A 145 -14.19 -4.50 -10.45
N ALA A 146 -14.60 -3.25 -10.63
CA ALA A 146 -14.22 -2.43 -11.79
C ALA A 146 -12.70 -2.25 -11.86
N GLY A 147 -12.02 -2.09 -10.72
CA GLY A 147 -10.55 -1.97 -10.68
C GLY A 147 -9.78 -3.25 -11.01
N LEU A 148 -10.44 -4.40 -11.07
CA LEU A 148 -9.84 -5.70 -11.42
C LEU A 148 -10.11 -6.13 -12.87
N THR A 149 -10.91 -5.36 -13.62
CA THR A 149 -11.40 -5.70 -14.98
C THR A 149 -10.74 -4.81 -16.02
#